data_AF-N1UD11-F1
#
_entry.id   AF-N1UD11-F1
#
_cell.length_a   1.000
_cell.length_b   1.000
_cell.length_c   1.000
_cell.angle_alpha   90.00
_cell.angle_beta   90.00
_cell.angle_gamma   90.00
#
_symmetry.space_group_name_H-M   'P 1'
#
loop_
_entity.id
_entity.type
_entity.pdbx_description
1 polymer ?
#
loop_
_entity_poly.entity_id
_entity_poly.type
_entity_poly.pdbx_seq_one_letter_code
_entity_poly.pdbx_strand_id
1 'polypeptide(L)'
;MVKFAGKDCFTSYKKDLSKAGILSISLKPKDRTALKIVYSPLHGTGGKSMQELLNSFGYKNVFLVPEQKDPNGEFPTVKYPNPEEAEAMELSKKFAIQKNAHAFIATDPDADRLGIGVKNENGEYVLFNGNQIGSIMAAYLCEAYSAGKKRKRQF
;
A
#
# COMPACT_ATOMS: atom_id res chain seq x y z
N MET A 1 8.68 23.25 3.45
CA MET A 1 8.82 22.21 4.50
C MET A 1 7.45 21.63 4.80
N VAL A 2 7.26 20.31 4.67
CA VAL A 2 5.98 19.63 4.96
C VAL A 2 5.73 19.64 6.47
N LYS A 3 4.52 19.99 6.89
CA LYS A 3 4.05 19.88 8.28
C LYS A 3 3.07 18.72 8.38
N PHE A 4 3.39 17.74 9.21
CA PHE A 4 2.49 16.61 9.45
C PHE A 4 1.32 17.02 10.34
N ALA A 5 0.16 16.41 10.12
CA ALA A 5 -0.98 16.54 11.02
C ALA A 5 -0.61 16.05 12.44
N GLY A 6 -1.27 16.61 13.45
CA GLY A 6 -1.05 16.24 14.85
C GLY A 6 -1.30 14.74 15.10
N LYS A 7 -0.61 14.19 16.11
CA LYS A 7 -0.70 12.76 16.47
C LYS A 7 -2.13 12.30 16.72
N ASP A 8 -2.98 13.17 17.24
CA ASP A 8 -4.38 12.87 17.54
C ASP A 8 -5.19 12.59 16.27
N CYS A 9 -4.94 13.35 15.19
CA CYS A 9 -5.57 13.13 13.89
C CYS A 9 -5.21 11.74 13.34
N PHE A 10 -3.92 11.41 13.30
CA PHE A 10 -3.48 10.11 12.80
C PHE A 10 -3.93 8.94 13.69
N THR A 11 -4.02 9.16 15.00
CA THR A 11 -4.54 8.17 15.96
C THR A 11 -6.04 7.93 15.75
N SER A 12 -6.83 8.99 15.54
CA SER A 12 -8.25 8.88 15.21
C SER A 12 -8.45 8.13 13.90
N TYR A 13 -7.68 8.47 12.88
CA TYR A 13 -7.72 7.80 11.58
C TYR A 13 -7.45 6.29 11.69
N LYS A 14 -6.41 5.88 12.43
CA LYS A 14 -6.12 4.46 12.69
C LYS A 14 -7.30 3.75 13.39
N LYS A 15 -7.91 4.41 14.37
CA LYS A 15 -9.07 3.88 15.10
C LYS A 15 -10.25 3.66 14.16
N ASP A 16 -10.56 4.61 13.29
CA ASP A 16 -11.69 4.49 12.36
C ASP A 16 -11.45 3.40 11.31
N LEU A 17 -10.23 3.30 10.76
CA LEU A 17 -9.86 2.21 9.85
C LEU A 17 -9.98 0.82 10.50
N SER A 18 -9.58 0.66 11.76
CA SER A 18 -9.72 -0.62 12.46
C SER A 18 -11.18 -1.04 12.66
N LYS A 19 -12.10 -0.07 12.77
CA LYS A 19 -13.54 -0.32 12.89
C LYS A 19 -14.23 -0.55 11.54
N ALA A 20 -13.63 -0.08 10.44
CA ALA A 20 -14.20 -0.20 9.10
C ALA A 20 -14.36 -1.66 8.64
N GLY A 21 -13.75 -2.63 9.32
CA GLY A 21 -13.89 -4.05 8.98
C GLY A 21 -13.22 -4.44 7.66
N ILE A 22 -12.33 -3.58 7.14
CA ILE A 22 -11.64 -3.78 5.86
C ILE A 22 -10.46 -4.74 5.95
N LEU A 23 -10.06 -5.17 7.15
CA LEU A 23 -8.99 -6.13 7.34
C LEU A 23 -9.48 -7.55 7.05
N SER A 24 -8.73 -8.27 6.22
CA SER A 24 -9.07 -9.64 5.89
C SER A 24 -9.05 -10.49 7.16
N ILE A 25 -10.19 -11.11 7.44
CA ILE A 25 -10.39 -12.07 8.53
C ILE A 25 -9.76 -13.42 8.22
N SER A 26 -9.41 -13.67 6.95
CA SER A 26 -8.79 -14.91 6.49
C SER A 26 -7.28 -14.91 6.71
N LEU A 27 -6.65 -13.73 6.77
CA LEU A 27 -5.22 -13.59 7.04
C LEU A 27 -4.94 -13.68 8.55
N LYS A 28 -4.11 -14.64 8.95
CA LYS A 28 -3.60 -14.73 10.31
C LYS A 28 -2.52 -13.64 10.51
N PRO A 29 -2.27 -13.19 11.76
CA PRO A 29 -1.23 -12.19 12.03
C PRO A 29 0.14 -12.54 11.45
N LYS A 30 0.53 -13.82 11.51
CA LYS A 30 1.79 -14.33 10.94
C LYS A 30 1.91 -14.10 9.43
N ASP A 31 0.78 -14.16 8.71
CA ASP A 31 0.76 -14.02 7.25
C ASP A 31 1.09 -12.57 6.87
N ARG A 32 0.56 -11.60 7.64
CA ARG A 32 0.89 -10.18 7.48
C ARG A 32 2.34 -9.86 7.81
N THR A 33 2.87 -10.46 8.86
CA THR A 33 4.28 -10.29 9.24
C THR A 33 5.22 -10.84 8.16
N ALA A 34 4.86 -11.93 7.48
CA ALA A 34 5.68 -12.53 6.42
C ALA A 34 5.69 -11.70 5.13
N LEU A 35 4.67 -10.88 4.87
CA LEU A 35 4.58 -10.07 3.66
C LEU A 35 5.61 -8.93 3.64
N LYS A 36 6.58 -9.06 2.74
CA LYS A 36 7.50 -8.00 2.31
C LYS A 36 6.87 -7.10 1.25
N ILE A 37 6.81 -5.80 1.52
CA ILE A 37 6.22 -4.76 0.67
C ILE A 37 7.26 -3.66 0.47
N VAL A 38 7.47 -3.24 -0.77
CA VAL A 38 8.16 -1.98 -1.08
C VAL A 38 7.14 -0.87 -1.25
N TYR A 39 7.41 0.31 -0.70
CA TYR A 39 6.52 1.46 -0.81
C TYR A 39 7.29 2.72 -1.23
N SER A 40 6.75 3.48 -2.18
CA SER A 40 7.25 4.79 -2.58
C SER A 40 6.15 5.84 -2.49
N PRO A 41 6.35 6.96 -1.80
CA PRO A 41 5.43 8.08 -1.88
C PRO A 41 5.74 9.02 -3.07
N LEU A 42 6.68 8.67 -3.95
CA LEU A 42 7.14 9.51 -5.06
C LEU A 42 7.53 10.95 -4.61
N HIS A 43 8.32 11.07 -3.53
CA HIS A 43 8.64 12.34 -2.86
C HIS A 43 7.43 13.08 -2.26
N GLY A 44 6.34 12.36 -2.07
CA GLY A 44 5.10 12.83 -1.47
C GLY A 44 5.06 12.74 0.05
N THR A 45 3.87 13.00 0.57
CA THR A 45 3.59 13.09 2.01
C THR A 45 3.29 11.74 2.66
N GLY A 46 3.02 10.69 1.87
CA GLY A 46 2.63 9.38 2.35
C GLY A 46 3.73 8.56 3.05
N GLY A 47 5.02 8.89 2.88
CA GLY A 47 6.17 8.06 3.25
C GLY A 47 6.10 7.40 4.65
N LYS A 48 6.49 8.14 5.69
CA LYS A 48 6.53 7.62 7.07
C LYS A 48 5.14 7.25 7.60
N SER A 49 4.11 8.03 7.25
CA SER A 49 2.73 7.82 7.70
C SER A 49 2.18 6.48 7.21
N MET A 50 2.36 6.15 5.93
CA MET A 50 1.91 4.87 5.37
C MET A 50 2.69 3.69 5.96
N GLN A 51 4.01 3.83 6.15
CA GLN A 51 4.81 2.80 6.81
C GLN A 51 4.33 2.54 8.24
N GLU A 52 4.07 3.58 9.03
CA GLU A 52 3.54 3.45 10.39
C GLU A 52 2.13 2.81 10.37
N LEU A 53 1.28 3.24 9.44
CA LEU A 53 -0.08 2.71 9.29
C LEU A 53 -0.06 1.19 9.03
N LEU A 54 0.68 0.75 8.01
CA LEU A 54 0.82 -0.67 7.66
C LEU A 54 1.45 -1.48 8.80
N ASN A 55 2.47 -0.94 9.46
CA ASN A 55 3.09 -1.55 10.64
C ASN A 55 2.06 -1.77 11.78
N SER A 56 1.13 -0.83 11.97
CA SER A 56 0.07 -0.92 12.99
C SER A 56 -0.94 -2.04 12.69
N PHE A 57 -1.11 -2.40 11.41
CA PHE A 57 -1.97 -3.50 10.97
C PHE A 57 -1.26 -4.86 10.86
N GLY A 58 0.03 -4.93 11.23
CA GLY A 58 0.81 -6.16 11.30
C GLY A 58 1.74 -6.42 10.11
N TYR A 59 1.79 -5.55 9.11
CA TYR A 59 2.74 -5.65 8.01
C TYR A 59 4.09 -5.10 8.46
N LYS A 60 4.98 -5.95 8.96
CA LYS A 60 6.25 -5.51 9.57
C LYS A 60 7.40 -5.31 8.59
N ASN A 61 7.28 -5.85 7.38
CA ASN A 61 8.31 -5.79 6.35
C ASN A 61 7.96 -4.77 5.26
N VAL A 62 7.77 -3.51 5.64
CA VAL A 62 7.50 -2.39 4.71
C VAL A 62 8.78 -1.58 4.49
N PHE A 63 9.30 -1.60 3.27
CA PHE A 63 10.55 -0.94 2.89
C PHE A 63 10.28 0.30 2.04
N LEU A 64 10.68 1.47 2.53
CA LEU A 64 10.57 2.71 1.75
C LEU A 64 11.66 2.77 0.68
N VAL A 65 11.29 3.15 -0.55
CA VAL A 65 12.25 3.41 -1.63
C VAL A 65 13.19 4.56 -1.20
N PRO A 66 14.49 4.30 -0.98
CA PRO A 66 15.40 5.26 -0.35
C PRO A 66 15.45 6.62 -1.04
N GLU A 67 15.39 6.62 -2.37
CA GLU A 67 15.50 7.80 -3.22
C GLU A 67 14.24 8.66 -3.23
N GLN A 68 13.09 8.11 -2.85
CA GLN A 68 11.77 8.76 -2.97
C GLN A 68 11.03 8.91 -1.64
N LYS A 69 11.62 8.49 -0.51
CA LYS A 69 10.94 8.39 0.79
C LYS A 69 10.68 9.73 1.49
N ASP A 70 11.50 10.75 1.20
CA ASP A 70 11.43 12.06 1.86
C ASP A 70 10.71 13.06 0.96
N PRO A 71 9.88 13.97 1.51
CA PRO A 71 9.15 14.92 0.68
C PRO A 71 10.07 15.88 -0.09
N ASN A 72 9.86 16.01 -1.40
CA ASN A 72 10.61 16.91 -2.27
C ASN A 72 9.74 17.39 -3.44
N GLY A 73 9.40 18.69 -3.46
CA GLY A 73 8.54 19.29 -4.47
C GLY A 73 9.14 19.43 -5.87
N GLU A 74 10.45 19.21 -6.02
CA GLU A 74 11.12 19.19 -7.33
C GLU A 74 11.04 17.81 -8.01
N PHE A 75 10.54 16.78 -7.30
CA PHE A 75 10.37 15.41 -7.80
C PHE A 75 11.58 14.86 -8.59
N PRO A 76 12.82 14.95 -8.06
CA PRO A 76 14.05 14.84 -8.86
C PRO A 76 14.31 13.47 -9.50
N THR A 77 13.51 12.45 -9.19
CA THR A 77 13.70 11.09 -9.69
C THR A 77 12.67 10.65 -10.73
N VAL A 78 11.67 11.48 -11.02
CA VAL A 78 10.58 11.17 -11.96
C VAL A 78 10.25 12.38 -12.81
N LYS A 79 9.83 12.15 -14.05
CA LYS A 79 9.32 13.22 -14.92
C LYS A 79 7.96 13.72 -14.46
N TYR A 80 7.10 12.80 -14.00
CA TYR A 80 5.77 13.07 -13.51
C TYR A 80 5.46 12.13 -12.35
N PRO A 81 5.14 12.64 -11.14
CA PRO A 81 4.92 11.80 -9.96
C PRO A 81 3.51 11.18 -9.96
N ASN A 82 3.23 10.32 -10.92
CA ASN A 82 1.96 9.60 -11.03
C ASN A 82 2.22 8.09 -11.06
N PRO A 83 1.71 7.31 -10.09
CA PRO A 83 1.99 5.88 -10.00
C PRO A 83 1.28 5.03 -11.07
N GLU A 84 0.44 5.64 -11.92
CA GLU A 84 -0.08 5.00 -13.15
C GLU A 84 0.94 4.99 -14.30
N GLU A 85 1.99 5.83 -14.23
CA GLU A 85 3.08 5.89 -15.21
C GLU A 85 4.13 4.82 -14.89
N ALA A 86 4.47 3.98 -15.86
CA ALA A 86 5.42 2.89 -15.67
C ALA A 86 6.80 3.40 -15.21
N GLU A 87 7.25 4.54 -15.76
CA GLU A 87 8.53 5.17 -15.42
C GLU A 87 8.60 5.60 -13.96
N ALA A 88 7.48 6.04 -13.37
CA ALA A 88 7.43 6.41 -11.96
C ALA A 88 7.57 5.19 -11.03
N MET A 89 7.25 4.00 -11.53
CA MET A 89 7.28 2.74 -10.78
C MET A 89 8.64 2.02 -10.83
N GLU A 90 9.56 2.40 -11.70
CA GLU A 90 10.81 1.66 -11.94
C GLU A 90 11.72 1.56 -10.71
N LEU A 91 11.87 2.64 -9.92
CA LEU A 91 12.64 2.58 -8.67
C LEU A 91 12.01 1.62 -7.65
N SER A 92 10.68 1.63 -7.54
CA SER A 92 9.93 0.72 -6.69
C SER A 92 10.12 -0.74 -7.12
N LYS A 93 10.04 -1.03 -8.42
CA LYS A 93 10.29 -2.36 -9.00
C LYS A 93 11.72 -2.83 -8.75
N LYS A 94 12.72 -1.99 -9.03
CA LYS A 94 14.14 -2.29 -8.79
C LYS A 94 14.40 -2.62 -7.32
N PHE A 95 13.84 -1.83 -6.40
CA PHE A 95 14.00 -2.07 -4.98
C PHE A 95 13.23 -3.32 -4.50
N ALA A 96 12.08 -3.63 -5.10
CA ALA A 96 11.34 -4.86 -4.84
C ALA A 96 12.15 -6.10 -5.20
N ILE A 97 12.82 -6.10 -6.35
CA ILE A 97 13.74 -7.15 -6.78
C ILE A 97 14.86 -7.33 -5.73
N GLN A 98 15.51 -6.24 -5.33
CA GLN A 98 16.59 -6.28 -4.33
C GLN A 98 16.14 -6.82 -2.97
N LYS A 99 14.93 -6.49 -2.53
CA LYS A 99 14.36 -6.96 -1.26
C LYS A 99 13.67 -8.32 -1.35
N ASN A 100 13.56 -8.88 -2.55
CA ASN A 100 12.72 -10.03 -2.86
C ASN A 100 11.31 -9.84 -2.25
N ALA A 101 10.70 -8.68 -2.54
CA ALA A 101 9.40 -8.29 -2.00
C ALA A 101 8.24 -8.96 -2.76
N HIS A 102 7.11 -9.21 -2.10
CA HIS A 102 5.95 -9.81 -2.77
C HIS A 102 5.24 -8.79 -3.67
N ALA A 103 5.25 -7.52 -3.25
CA ALA A 103 4.67 -6.43 -4.01
C ALA A 103 5.47 -5.14 -3.80
N PHE A 104 5.32 -4.23 -4.76
CA PHE A 104 5.65 -2.83 -4.57
C PHE A 104 4.42 -1.97 -4.83
N ILE A 105 4.34 -0.88 -4.08
CA ILE A 105 3.25 0.09 -4.13
C ILE A 105 3.89 1.46 -4.27
N ALA A 106 3.35 2.31 -5.13
CA ALA A 106 3.63 3.73 -5.07
C ALA A 106 2.33 4.52 -4.96
N THR A 107 2.39 5.67 -4.31
CA THR A 107 1.29 6.64 -4.32
C THR A 107 1.76 7.93 -4.96
N ASP A 108 0.83 8.72 -5.48
CA ASP A 108 1.10 10.09 -5.87
C ASP A 108 1.35 11.00 -4.63
N PRO A 109 1.78 12.26 -4.82
CA PRO A 109 2.33 13.06 -3.72
C PRO A 109 1.39 13.36 -2.54
N ASP A 110 0.09 13.44 -2.77
CA ASP A 110 -0.98 13.59 -1.77
C ASP A 110 -1.55 12.25 -1.27
N ALA A 111 -1.10 11.14 -1.84
CA ALA A 111 -1.30 9.77 -1.39
C ALA A 111 -2.75 9.25 -1.49
N ASP A 112 -3.55 9.78 -2.42
CA ASP A 112 -4.93 9.32 -2.65
C ASP A 112 -5.06 8.39 -3.87
N ARG A 113 -4.06 8.35 -4.76
CA ARG A 113 -3.93 7.38 -5.85
C ARG A 113 -2.77 6.43 -5.60
N LEU A 114 -2.86 5.25 -6.19
CA LEU A 114 -1.85 4.22 -6.03
C LEU A 114 -1.64 3.40 -7.31
N GLY A 115 -0.41 2.93 -7.48
CA GLY A 115 0.00 1.92 -8.45
C GLY A 115 0.59 0.72 -7.73
N ILE A 116 0.36 -0.48 -8.26
CA ILE A 116 0.80 -1.74 -7.64
C ILE A 116 1.48 -2.62 -8.66
N GLY A 117 2.64 -3.16 -8.30
CA GLY A 117 3.23 -4.30 -8.96
C GLY A 117 3.36 -5.49 -8.03
N VAL A 118 3.05 -6.69 -8.54
CA VAL A 118 3.08 -7.95 -7.76
C VAL A 118 4.02 -8.93 -8.44
N LYS A 119 4.75 -9.70 -7.62
CA LYS A 119 5.61 -10.79 -8.09
C LYS A 119 4.76 -12.00 -8.48
N ASN A 120 4.86 -12.44 -9.73
CA ASN A 120 4.18 -13.64 -10.24
C ASN A 120 4.92 -14.93 -9.85
N GLU A 121 4.36 -16.08 -10.23
CA GLU A 121 4.92 -17.41 -9.93
C GLU A 121 6.27 -17.67 -10.61
N ASN A 122 6.55 -17.00 -11.75
CA ASN A 122 7.84 -17.04 -12.44
C ASN A 122 8.89 -16.12 -11.81
N GLY A 123 8.51 -15.36 -10.78
CA GLY A 123 9.36 -14.42 -10.08
C GLY A 123 9.51 -13.05 -10.74
N GLU A 124 8.73 -12.77 -11.78
CA GLU A 124 8.69 -11.50 -12.49
C GLU A 124 7.66 -10.56 -11.85
N TYR A 125 7.87 -9.25 -11.96
CA TYR A 125 6.91 -8.27 -11.45
C TYR A 125 5.99 -7.79 -12.56
N VAL A 126 4.69 -7.92 -12.31
CA VAL A 126 3.61 -7.45 -13.20
C VAL A 126 2.93 -6.25 -12.59
N LEU A 127 2.83 -5.16 -13.34
CA LEU A 127 2.05 -3.98 -12.96
C LEU A 127 0.56 -4.23 -13.22
N PHE A 128 -0.26 -3.84 -12.26
CA PHE A 128 -1.72 -3.81 -12.45
C PHE A 128 -2.16 -2.43 -12.87
N ASN A 129 -3.09 -2.39 -13.83
CA ASN A 129 -3.78 -1.15 -14.18
C ASN A 129 -4.93 -0.87 -13.19
N GLY A 130 -5.48 0.35 -13.25
CA GLY A 130 -6.56 0.77 -12.36
C GLY A 130 -7.81 -0.12 -12.41
N ASN A 131 -8.18 -0.64 -13.58
CA ASN A 131 -9.34 -1.53 -13.72
C ASN A 131 -9.12 -2.87 -13.01
N GLN A 132 -7.92 -3.43 -13.10
CA GLN A 132 -7.56 -4.67 -12.40
C GLN A 132 -7.55 -4.47 -10.88
N ILE A 133 -6.94 -3.37 -10.41
CA ILE A 133 -6.93 -3.01 -8.98
C ILE A 133 -8.35 -2.83 -8.46
N GLY A 134 -9.17 -2.04 -9.16
CA GLY A 134 -10.57 -1.81 -8.81
C GLY A 134 -11.39 -3.09 -8.78
N SER A 135 -11.18 -4.00 -9.75
CA SER A 135 -11.85 -5.29 -9.81
C SER A 135 -11.48 -6.20 -8.63
N ILE A 136 -10.20 -6.25 -8.25
CA ILE A 136 -9.71 -6.99 -7.08
C ILE A 136 -10.31 -6.42 -5.78
N MET A 137 -10.33 -5.10 -5.64
CA MET A 137 -10.91 -4.43 -4.47
C MET A 137 -12.42 -4.70 -4.37
N ALA A 138 -13.15 -4.61 -5.47
CA ALA A 138 -14.58 -4.90 -5.51
C ALA A 138 -14.88 -6.37 -5.13
N ALA A 139 -14.13 -7.32 -5.71
CA ALA A 139 -14.25 -8.74 -5.38
C ALA A 139 -14.01 -8.98 -3.88
N TYR A 140 -12.94 -8.40 -3.33
CA TYR A 140 -12.61 -8.50 -1.90
C TYR A 140 -13.75 -7.98 -1.00
N LEU A 141 -14.34 -6.82 -1.32
CA LEU A 141 -15.45 -6.25 -0.56
C LEU A 141 -16.72 -7.13 -0.65
N CYS A 142 -17.03 -7.65 -1.84
CA CYS A 142 -18.16 -8.57 -2.05
C CYS A 142 -18.01 -9.87 -1.25
N GLU A 143 -16.81 -10.44 -1.24
CA GLU A 143 -16.49 -11.64 -0.46
C GLU A 143 -16.60 -11.39 1.05
N ALA A 144 -16.03 -10.28 1.53
CA ALA A 144 -16.09 -9.89 2.94
C ALA A 144 -17.55 -9.66 3.39
N TYR A 145 -18.34 -8.97 2.58
CA TYR A 145 -19.76 -8.73 2.86
C TYR A 145 -20.57 -10.04 2.90
N SER A 146 -20.32 -10.94 1.95
CA SER A 146 -21.00 -12.24 1.87
C SER A 146 -20.65 -13.14 3.06
N ALA A 147 -19.38 -13.17 3.47
CA ALA A 147 -18.95 -13.89 4.66
C ALA A 147 -19.59 -13.33 5.95
N GLY A 148 -19.74 -12.00 6.03
CA GLY A 148 -20.45 -11.33 7.12
C GLY A 148 -21.94 -11.70 7.20
N LYS A 149 -22.63 -11.82 6.06
CA LYS A 149 -24.03 -12.30 6.00
C LYS A 149 -24.19 -13.74 6.47
N LYS A 150 -23.28 -14.64 6.10
CA LYS A 150 -23.30 -16.05 6.55
C LYS A 150 -23.19 -16.17 8.08
N ARG A 151 -22.38 -15.32 8.72
CA ARG A 151 -22.25 -15.28 10.19
C ARG A 151 -23.50 -14.78 10.91
N LYS A 152 -24.26 -13.84 10.34
CA LYS A 152 -25.50 -13.32 10.95
C LYS A 152 -26.69 -14.29 10.87
N ARG A 153 -26.63 -15.32 10.03
CA ARG A 153 -27.70 -16.30 9.79
C ARG A 153 -27.53 -17.63 10.55
N GLN A 154 -26.52 -17.75 11.41
CA GLN A 154 -26.23 -18.97 12.19
C GLN A 154 -26.82 -18.95 13.61
N PHE A 155 -27.87 -18.17 13.85
CA PHE A 155 -28.65 -18.17 15.09
C PHE A 155 -30.08 -18.59 14.80
#